data_AF-A0A318AL17-F1
#
_entry.id   AF-A0A318AL17-F1
#
_cell.length_a   1.000
_cell.length_b   1.000
_cell.length_c   1.000
_cell.angle_alpha   90.00
_cell.angle_beta   90.00
_cell.angle_gamma   90.00
#
_symmetry.space_group_name_H-M   'P 1'
#
loop_
_entity.id
_entity.type
_entity.pdbx_description
1 polymer ?
#
loop_
_entity_poly.entity_id
_entity_poly.type
_entity_poly.pdbx_seq_one_letter_code
_entity_poly.pdbx_strand_id
1 'polypeptide(L)'
;MRILLVLVAAALSLAGASVATAAEKPIRLLYLDQSVGWRHRPVTRPEGGGLAPSETAMIAIGKKSGAFTTEVTQDAREITPQRLETVDVLVLYTTGALPISAEAWTAVQTRLAAGKLGFVGLHSAADTGWDYAGPGLDYTTMLNGQFGGHPWTEEQKVRVKALDNHPLAAPWGRSVDLVEEIYQYKRFDPAAVRVIQSLDFSGMPLKRPYAVPVSWVRSVGAGRLFFTNLGHNETTWADPRFAEQIVRAVRWTAWRARGDATPNPREQARDQVRALLTYAGEADVEARVARVKDEAWLLDVAGRIAALREVYPGKPEADRTRFEAAYAAVLVEVRAR
;
A
#
# COMPACT_ATOMS: atom_id res chain seq x y z
N MET A 1 -69.25 25.16 -40.30
CA MET A 1 -68.95 23.74 -40.00
C MET A 1 -67.44 23.58 -39.95
N ARG A 2 -66.92 22.92 -38.90
CA ARG A 2 -65.50 22.62 -38.58
C ARG A 2 -64.80 23.55 -37.58
N ILE A 3 -65.02 23.17 -36.33
CA ILE A 3 -64.23 23.29 -35.11
C ILE A 3 -62.74 23.05 -35.38
N LEU A 4 -61.83 23.87 -34.81
CA LEU A 4 -60.44 23.45 -34.57
C LEU A 4 -59.81 24.14 -33.34
N LEU A 5 -59.80 23.36 -32.25
CA LEU A 5 -58.80 23.23 -31.17
C LEU A 5 -57.99 24.47 -30.73
N VAL A 6 -58.34 24.98 -29.55
CA VAL A 6 -57.46 25.76 -28.68
C VAL A 6 -56.52 24.79 -27.95
N LEU A 7 -55.24 24.78 -28.32
CA LEU A 7 -54.17 24.12 -27.56
C LEU A 7 -53.74 25.04 -26.41
N VAL A 8 -54.13 24.72 -25.18
CA VAL A 8 -53.58 25.34 -23.96
C VAL A 8 -52.24 24.67 -23.68
N ALA A 9 -51.14 25.35 -24.03
CA ALA A 9 -49.80 24.95 -23.61
C ALA A 9 -49.60 25.33 -22.14
N ALA A 10 -49.78 24.36 -21.24
CA ALA A 10 -49.38 24.50 -19.84
C ALA A 10 -47.85 24.41 -19.76
N ALA A 11 -47.18 25.56 -19.68
CA ALA A 11 -45.76 25.62 -19.35
C ALA A 11 -45.57 25.26 -17.88
N LEU A 12 -45.28 23.98 -17.59
CA LEU A 12 -44.75 23.57 -16.29
C LEU A 12 -43.31 24.09 -16.18
N SER A 13 -43.14 25.22 -15.51
CA SER A 13 -41.86 25.65 -14.99
C SER A 13 -41.40 24.66 -13.91
N LEU A 14 -40.58 23.68 -14.29
CA LEU A 14 -39.78 22.91 -13.33
C LEU A 14 -38.76 23.87 -12.70
N ALA A 15 -39.12 24.45 -11.57
CA ALA A 15 -38.15 25.05 -10.66
C ALA A 15 -37.23 23.93 -10.18
N GLY A 16 -36.05 23.82 -10.79
CA GLY A 16 -34.98 22.94 -10.34
C GLY A 16 -34.53 23.39 -8.96
N ALA A 17 -35.08 22.77 -7.92
CA ALA A 17 -34.52 22.88 -6.59
C ALA A 17 -33.12 22.27 -6.63
N SER A 18 -32.10 23.13 -6.66
CA SER A 18 -30.73 22.72 -6.44
C SER A 18 -30.64 22.16 -5.03
N VAL A 19 -30.68 20.84 -4.90
CA VAL A 19 -30.40 20.17 -3.63
C VAL A 19 -28.96 20.51 -3.29
N ALA A 20 -28.76 21.47 -2.38
CA ALA A 20 -27.46 21.74 -1.82
C ALA A 20 -27.00 20.46 -1.11
N THR A 21 -26.08 19.73 -1.75
CA THR A 21 -25.44 18.58 -1.13
C THR A 21 -24.67 19.10 0.06
N ALA A 22 -25.10 18.75 1.28
CA ALA A 22 -24.37 19.10 2.48
C ALA A 22 -22.91 18.65 2.31
N ALA A 23 -21.97 19.56 2.58
CA ALA A 23 -20.54 19.26 2.47
C ALA A 23 -20.22 18.01 3.31
N GLU A 24 -19.54 17.05 2.70
CA GLU A 24 -19.15 15.80 3.35
C GLU A 24 -18.30 16.11 4.58
N LYS A 25 -18.70 15.66 5.78
CA LYS A 25 -17.92 15.91 7.01
C LYS A 25 -16.50 15.35 6.85
N PRO A 26 -15.43 16.06 7.23
CA PRO A 26 -14.07 15.53 7.15
C PRO A 26 -13.92 14.18 7.86
N ILE A 27 -13.09 13.29 7.30
CA ILE A 27 -12.70 12.02 7.94
C ILE A 27 -11.82 12.33 9.14
N ARG A 28 -12.07 11.68 10.29
CA ARG A 28 -11.23 11.81 11.48
C ARG A 28 -10.08 10.81 11.43
N LEU A 29 -8.88 11.33 11.18
CA LEU A 29 -7.66 10.55 11.01
C LEU A 29 -6.82 10.63 12.28
N LEU A 30 -6.45 9.47 12.83
CA LEU A 30 -5.43 9.37 13.87
C LEU A 30 -4.13 8.84 13.26
N TYR A 31 -3.07 9.63 13.33
CA TYR A 31 -1.75 9.29 12.82
C TYR A 31 -0.83 8.94 13.99
N LEU A 32 -0.43 7.67 14.06
CA LEU A 32 0.55 7.18 15.02
C LEU A 32 1.87 6.93 14.29
N ASP A 33 2.93 7.64 14.69
CA ASP A 33 4.24 7.60 14.06
C ASP A 33 5.38 7.25 15.04
N GLN A 34 5.06 6.42 16.06
CA GLN A 34 6.03 6.00 17.07
C GLN A 34 7.07 5.01 16.51
N SER A 35 8.35 5.30 16.78
CA SER A 35 9.47 4.38 16.57
C SER A 35 10.00 3.82 17.90
N VAL A 36 10.06 2.50 18.02
CA VAL A 36 10.78 1.76 19.07
C VAL A 36 12.01 1.12 18.43
N GLY A 37 13.21 1.62 18.76
CA GLY A 37 14.45 1.24 18.09
C GLY A 37 14.83 2.24 17.01
N TRP A 38 14.98 1.78 15.76
CA TRP A 38 15.35 2.66 14.66
C TRP A 38 14.27 3.71 14.39
N ARG A 39 14.70 4.96 14.17
CA ARG A 39 13.81 6.11 13.96
C ARG A 39 14.14 6.77 12.63
N HIS A 40 13.14 6.86 11.77
CA HIS A 40 13.26 7.53 10.48
C HIS A 40 13.21 9.05 10.63
N ARG A 41 13.88 9.77 9.71
CA ARG A 41 13.87 11.23 9.72
C ARG A 41 12.46 11.85 9.64
N PRO A 42 11.54 11.37 8.78
CA PRO A 42 10.21 11.98 8.67
C PRO A 42 9.38 11.97 9.95
N VAL A 43 9.62 11.00 10.85
CA VAL A 43 8.91 10.86 12.13
C VAL A 43 9.72 11.39 13.31
N THR A 44 10.85 12.06 13.06
CA THR A 44 11.68 12.61 14.13
C THR A 44 11.21 14.02 14.49
N ARG A 45 10.61 14.18 15.67
CA ARG A 45 10.28 15.50 16.23
C ARG A 45 11.57 16.27 16.61
N PRO A 46 11.63 17.59 16.40
CA PRO A 46 12.78 18.41 16.81
C PRO A 46 12.98 18.43 18.33
N GLU A 47 14.22 18.62 18.78
CA GLU A 47 14.57 18.68 20.22
C GLU A 47 13.89 19.84 20.95
N GLY A 48 13.63 20.96 20.25
CA GLY A 48 12.93 22.13 20.79
C GLY A 48 11.40 21.98 20.89
N GLY A 49 10.88 20.80 20.61
CA GLY A 49 9.44 20.55 20.50
C GLY A 49 8.87 20.91 19.13
N GLY A 50 7.61 20.54 18.92
CA GLY A 50 6.92 20.68 17.64
C GLY A 50 6.64 19.33 16.99
N LEU A 51 6.12 19.42 15.77
CA LEU A 51 5.74 18.27 14.96
C LEU A 51 6.90 17.76 14.12
N ALA A 52 6.91 16.45 13.86
CA ALA A 52 7.79 15.84 12.89
C ALA A 52 7.43 16.30 11.45
N PRO A 53 8.35 16.15 10.48
CA PRO A 53 8.09 16.46 9.08
C PRO A 53 6.83 15.77 8.52
N SER A 54 6.65 14.47 8.79
CA SER A 54 5.49 13.70 8.31
C SER A 54 4.18 14.13 8.98
N GLU A 55 4.21 14.45 10.28
CA GLU A 55 3.05 14.96 11.03
C GLU A 55 2.56 16.28 10.44
N THR A 56 3.50 17.21 10.20
CA THR A 56 3.24 18.50 9.56
C THR A 56 2.67 18.32 8.16
N ALA A 57 3.26 17.43 7.36
CA ALA A 57 2.81 17.14 6.01
C ALA A 57 1.40 16.50 6.00
N MET A 58 1.13 15.52 6.86
CA MET A 58 -0.18 14.86 6.96
C MET A 58 -1.30 15.87 7.30
N ILE A 59 -1.07 16.74 8.28
CA ILE A 59 -2.01 17.82 8.63
C ILE A 59 -2.22 18.77 7.45
N ALA A 60 -1.15 19.17 6.76
CA ALA A 60 -1.25 20.05 5.59
C ALA A 60 -2.02 19.41 4.44
N ILE A 61 -1.81 18.12 4.16
CA ILE A 61 -2.53 17.35 3.14
C ILE A 61 -4.03 17.31 3.47
N GLY A 62 -4.39 16.99 4.72
CA GLY A 62 -5.78 16.98 5.19
C GLY A 62 -6.45 18.35 5.04
N LYS A 63 -5.79 19.41 5.53
CA LYS A 63 -6.28 20.78 5.45
C LYS A 63 -6.45 21.27 4.01
N LYS A 64 -5.45 21.04 3.15
CA LYS A 64 -5.46 21.50 1.75
C LYS A 64 -6.54 20.79 0.93
N SER A 65 -6.75 19.49 1.17
CA SER A 65 -7.76 18.71 0.45
C SER A 65 -9.17 18.88 1.01
N GLY A 66 -9.31 19.26 2.28
CA GLY A 66 -10.58 19.26 3.01
C GLY A 66 -11.14 17.85 3.28
N ALA A 67 -10.40 16.79 2.95
CA ALA A 67 -10.90 15.42 3.03
C ALA A 67 -10.89 14.85 4.45
N PHE A 68 -9.94 15.29 5.28
CA PHE A 68 -9.74 14.75 6.62
C PHE A 68 -9.11 15.77 7.57
N THR A 69 -9.35 15.56 8.86
CA THR A 69 -8.64 16.23 9.97
C THR A 69 -7.72 15.22 10.63
N THR A 70 -6.51 15.65 10.97
CA THR A 70 -5.46 14.78 11.53
C THR A 70 -5.20 15.11 12.99
N GLU A 71 -5.33 14.11 13.85
CA GLU A 71 -4.68 14.06 15.15
C GLU A 71 -3.39 13.24 15.03
N VAL A 72 -2.33 13.64 15.72
CA VAL A 72 -1.04 12.95 15.69
C VAL A 72 -0.64 12.49 17.10
N THR A 73 0.06 11.37 17.20
CA THR A 73 0.63 10.88 18.46
C THR A 73 1.87 10.02 18.20
N GLN A 74 2.85 10.13 19.09
CA GLN A 74 4.02 9.23 19.14
C GLN A 74 3.94 8.26 20.33
N ASP A 75 2.74 8.08 20.90
CA ASP A 75 2.50 7.14 21.99
C ASP A 75 1.37 6.17 21.64
N ALA A 76 1.77 4.95 21.28
CA ALA A 76 0.85 3.88 20.91
C ALA A 76 -0.03 3.41 22.07
N ARG A 77 0.28 3.76 23.33
CA ARG A 77 -0.59 3.50 24.49
C ARG A 77 -1.87 4.33 24.45
N GLU A 78 -1.89 5.41 23.67
CA GLU A 78 -3.09 6.21 23.47
C GLU A 78 -4.08 5.55 22.49
N ILE A 79 -3.70 4.45 21.83
CA ILE A 79 -4.64 3.62 21.09
C ILE A 79 -5.43 2.80 22.11
N THR A 80 -6.66 3.25 22.38
CA THR A 80 -7.59 2.57 23.29
C THR A 80 -8.93 2.32 22.59
N PRO A 81 -9.73 1.34 23.04
CA PRO A 81 -11.07 1.13 22.50
C PRO A 81 -11.92 2.41 22.48
N GLN A 82 -11.86 3.21 23.54
CA GLN A 82 -12.61 4.47 23.69
C GLN A 82 -12.14 5.50 22.68
N ARG A 83 -10.83 5.69 22.51
CA ARG A 83 -10.32 6.67 21.52
C ARG A 83 -10.74 6.28 20.10
N LEU A 84 -10.66 4.99 19.78
CA LEU A 84 -11.02 4.46 18.46
C LEU A 84 -12.49 4.69 18.09
N GLU A 85 -13.40 4.94 19.03
CA GLU A 85 -14.79 5.32 18.74
C GLU A 85 -14.89 6.61 17.92
N THR A 86 -13.91 7.49 18.10
CA THR A 86 -13.82 8.78 17.42
C THR A 86 -12.88 8.81 16.21
N VAL A 87 -12.34 7.66 15.83
CA VAL A 87 -11.40 7.53 14.71
C VAL A 87 -12.10 6.81 13.55
N ASP A 88 -12.04 7.44 12.38
CA ASP A 88 -12.55 6.86 11.14
C ASP A 88 -11.42 6.14 10.37
N VAL A 89 -10.19 6.66 10.42
CA VAL A 89 -9.01 6.06 9.81
C VAL A 89 -7.82 6.10 10.76
N LEU A 90 -7.20 4.94 11.01
CA LEU A 90 -5.92 4.81 11.72
C LEU A 90 -4.78 4.74 10.70
N VAL A 91 -3.81 5.64 10.82
CA VAL A 91 -2.60 5.66 9.97
C VAL A 91 -1.40 5.31 10.84
N LEU A 92 -0.61 4.34 10.41
CA LEU A 92 0.63 3.96 11.07
C LEU A 92 1.85 4.26 10.20
N TYR A 93 2.83 4.94 10.79
CA TYR A 93 4.22 4.99 10.33
C TYR A 93 5.08 4.62 11.54
N THR A 94 5.12 3.34 11.86
CA THR A 94 5.64 2.86 13.14
C THR A 94 6.80 1.89 12.96
N THR A 95 7.64 1.73 13.97
CA THR A 95 8.78 0.79 13.93
C THR A 95 8.93 0.06 15.25
N GLY A 96 9.31 -1.22 15.19
CA GLY A 96 9.68 -2.03 16.34
C GLY A 96 8.52 -2.38 17.28
N ALA A 97 8.87 -2.78 18.51
CA ALA A 97 7.97 -3.33 19.51
C ALA A 97 7.07 -2.26 20.15
N LEU A 98 5.98 -1.89 19.48
CA LEU A 98 5.06 -0.87 19.99
C LEU A 98 4.33 -1.32 21.27
N PRO A 99 4.12 -0.41 22.24
CA PRO A 99 3.38 -0.71 23.47
C PRO A 99 1.85 -0.65 23.28
N ILE A 100 1.32 -1.33 22.26
CA ILE A 100 -0.14 -1.44 22.07
C ILE A 100 -0.67 -2.66 22.84
N SER A 101 -1.72 -2.46 23.63
CA SER A 101 -2.32 -3.55 24.41
C SER A 101 -3.08 -4.54 23.53
N ALA A 102 -3.21 -5.79 23.98
CA ALA A 102 -4.01 -6.80 23.28
C ALA A 102 -5.50 -6.38 23.15
N GLU A 103 -6.03 -5.68 24.15
CA GLU A 103 -7.39 -5.10 24.12
C GLU A 103 -7.51 -4.05 23.00
N ALA A 104 -6.55 -3.13 22.90
CA ALA A 104 -6.51 -2.13 21.86
C ALA A 104 -6.42 -2.75 20.45
N TRP A 105 -5.60 -3.79 20.27
CA TRP A 105 -5.56 -4.51 18.98
C TRP A 105 -6.87 -5.17 18.64
N THR A 106 -7.47 -5.82 19.61
CA THR A 106 -8.76 -6.49 19.43
C THR A 106 -9.82 -5.47 19.00
N ALA A 107 -9.80 -4.26 19.57
CA ALA A 107 -10.67 -3.17 19.15
C ALA A 107 -10.38 -2.67 17.72
N VAL A 108 -9.11 -2.50 17.33
CA VAL A 108 -8.72 -2.14 15.95
C VAL A 108 -9.27 -3.18 14.96
N GLN A 109 -8.98 -4.45 15.19
CA GLN A 109 -9.43 -5.55 14.32
C GLN A 109 -10.94 -5.64 14.25
N THR A 110 -11.64 -5.54 15.38
CA THR A 110 -13.11 -5.60 15.42
C THR A 110 -13.75 -4.46 14.63
N ARG A 111 -13.25 -3.23 14.80
CA ARG A 111 -13.78 -2.07 14.09
C ARG A 111 -13.46 -2.11 12.61
N LEU A 112 -12.25 -2.54 12.25
CA LEU A 112 -11.85 -2.75 10.86
C LEU A 112 -12.76 -3.81 10.22
N ALA A 113 -12.91 -4.99 10.83
CA ALA A 113 -13.79 -6.04 10.33
C ALA A 113 -15.25 -5.60 10.17
N ALA A 114 -15.74 -4.68 11.02
CA ALA A 114 -17.07 -4.10 10.95
C ALA A 114 -17.20 -2.93 9.95
N GLY A 115 -16.13 -2.53 9.26
CA GLY A 115 -16.13 -1.38 8.33
C GLY A 115 -16.23 -0.02 9.02
N LYS A 116 -16.01 0.04 10.34
CA LYS A 116 -16.08 1.27 11.17
C LYS A 116 -14.74 1.98 11.32
N LEU A 117 -13.66 1.36 10.85
CA LEU A 117 -12.30 1.90 10.86
C LEU A 117 -11.63 1.54 9.53
N GLY A 118 -10.99 2.50 8.88
CA GLY A 118 -10.04 2.28 7.80
C GLY A 118 -8.61 2.21 8.33
N PHE A 119 -7.72 1.51 7.63
CA PHE A 119 -6.32 1.39 8.04
C PHE A 119 -5.36 1.82 6.92
N VAL A 120 -4.35 2.62 7.24
CA VAL A 120 -3.27 2.98 6.32
C VAL A 120 -1.93 2.67 6.97
N GLY A 121 -1.10 1.85 6.32
CA GLY A 121 0.30 1.66 6.69
C GLY A 121 1.24 2.40 5.74
N LEU A 122 2.20 3.14 6.29
CA LEU A 122 3.20 3.90 5.54
C LEU A 122 4.61 3.38 5.85
N HIS A 123 5.40 3.17 4.80
CA HIS A 123 6.81 2.80 4.83
C HIS A 123 7.16 1.79 5.94
N SER A 124 7.64 2.29 7.09
CA SER A 124 8.12 1.47 8.19
C SER A 124 7.04 0.71 8.92
N ALA A 125 5.75 0.95 8.66
CA ALA A 125 4.66 0.14 9.20
C ALA A 125 4.89 -1.37 9.01
N ALA A 126 5.55 -1.80 7.93
CA ALA A 126 5.93 -3.21 7.73
C ALA A 126 7.05 -3.72 8.67
N ASP A 127 7.76 -2.82 9.34
CA ASP A 127 8.78 -3.08 10.38
C ASP A 127 8.21 -2.86 11.80
N THR A 128 6.88 -2.87 11.94
CA THR A 128 6.25 -2.89 13.27
C THR A 128 6.31 -4.30 13.85
N GLY A 129 7.02 -4.43 14.95
CA GLY A 129 7.07 -5.64 15.75
C GLY A 129 5.91 -5.63 16.73
N TRP A 130 5.00 -6.60 16.63
CA TRP A 130 3.98 -6.78 17.65
C TRP A 130 3.69 -8.25 17.85
N ASP A 131 4.06 -8.75 19.03
CA ASP A 131 3.66 -10.06 19.48
C ASP A 131 2.21 -10.01 20.01
N TYR A 132 1.28 -10.61 19.27
CA TYR A 132 -0.14 -10.66 19.60
C TYR A 132 -0.59 -12.11 19.67
N ALA A 133 -0.94 -12.55 20.89
CA ALA A 133 -1.43 -13.90 21.17
C ALA A 133 -2.97 -13.98 21.32
N GLY A 134 -3.70 -12.92 20.99
CA GLY A 134 -5.16 -12.89 21.07
C GLY A 134 -5.87 -13.44 19.82
N PRO A 135 -7.21 -13.41 19.78
CA PRO A 135 -7.98 -13.90 18.65
C PRO A 135 -7.86 -12.98 17.42
N GLY A 136 -7.93 -13.57 16.22
CA GLY A 136 -7.92 -12.81 14.96
C GLY A 136 -6.55 -12.79 14.29
N LEU A 137 -6.27 -11.73 13.56
CA LEU A 137 -5.04 -11.53 12.80
C LEU A 137 -3.98 -10.84 13.67
N ASP A 138 -2.79 -11.44 13.73
CA ASP A 138 -1.61 -10.69 14.16
C ASP A 138 -1.35 -9.50 13.21
N TYR A 139 -0.59 -8.50 13.68
CA TYR A 139 -0.31 -7.28 12.92
C TYR A 139 0.26 -7.56 11.52
N THR A 140 1.27 -8.43 11.43
CA THR A 140 1.92 -8.77 10.16
C THR A 140 0.95 -9.45 9.23
N THR A 141 0.16 -10.41 9.74
CA THR A 141 -0.84 -11.11 8.93
C THR A 141 -1.89 -10.13 8.44
N MET A 142 -2.32 -9.15 9.24
CA MET A 142 -3.27 -8.11 8.81
C MET A 142 -2.68 -7.21 7.72
N LEU A 143 -1.46 -6.72 7.92
CA LEU A 143 -0.78 -5.82 6.97
C LEU A 143 -0.39 -6.54 5.66
N ASN A 144 -0.11 -7.84 5.74
CA ASN A 144 0.42 -8.70 4.68
C ASN A 144 1.87 -8.39 4.27
N GLY A 145 2.73 -8.11 5.25
CA GLY A 145 4.15 -7.92 5.01
C GLY A 145 4.90 -7.64 6.30
N GLN A 146 5.99 -8.37 6.51
CA GLN A 146 6.96 -8.12 7.58
C GLN A 146 8.28 -7.72 6.97
N PHE A 147 8.97 -6.75 7.57
CA PHE A 147 10.29 -6.32 7.15
C PHE A 147 11.25 -7.50 6.93
N GLY A 148 11.82 -7.56 5.73
CA GLY A 148 12.75 -8.59 5.26
C GLY A 148 14.05 -8.01 4.73
N GLY A 149 14.34 -6.74 5.04
CA GLY A 149 15.51 -5.99 4.58
C GLY A 149 15.16 -4.83 3.64
N HIS A 150 16.18 -4.03 3.35
CA HIS A 150 16.08 -2.77 2.61
C HIS A 150 17.22 -2.63 1.58
N PRO A 151 17.26 -3.48 0.53
CA PRO A 151 18.35 -3.45 -0.43
C PRO A 151 18.50 -2.10 -1.16
N TRP A 152 17.37 -1.42 -1.36
CA TRP A 152 17.33 -0.10 -1.96
C TRP A 152 17.29 0.93 -0.85
N THR A 153 18.39 1.66 -0.67
CA THR A 153 18.59 2.63 0.41
C THR A 153 18.10 4.02 0.03
N GLU A 154 18.00 4.92 1.03
CA GLU A 154 17.43 6.27 0.91
C GLU A 154 18.05 7.15 -0.20
N GLU A 155 19.27 6.85 -0.63
CA GLU A 155 20.01 7.60 -1.67
C GLU A 155 19.86 7.02 -3.09
N GLN A 156 19.27 5.82 -3.22
CA GLN A 156 19.21 5.11 -4.49
C GLN A 156 18.00 5.51 -5.33
N LYS A 157 18.21 5.60 -6.64
CA LYS A 157 17.12 5.71 -7.60
C LYS A 157 16.40 4.37 -7.72
N VAL A 158 15.10 4.39 -7.51
CA VAL A 158 14.19 3.27 -7.74
C VAL A 158 13.18 3.64 -8.80
N ARG A 159 12.70 2.63 -9.54
CA ARG A 159 11.56 2.79 -10.44
C ARG A 159 10.38 2.00 -9.91
N VAL A 160 9.24 2.66 -9.77
CA VAL A 160 7.98 2.06 -9.33
C VAL A 160 7.02 2.07 -10.51
N LYS A 161 6.42 0.91 -10.81
CA LYS A 161 5.39 0.78 -11.83
C LYS A 161 4.03 0.49 -11.22
N ALA A 162 2.98 0.94 -11.88
CA ALA A 162 1.63 0.46 -11.63
C ALA A 162 1.53 -1.01 -12.07
N LEU A 163 1.03 -1.87 -11.19
CA LEU A 163 0.78 -3.27 -11.53
C LEU A 163 -0.63 -3.47 -12.12
N ASP A 164 -1.53 -2.54 -11.81
CA ASP A 164 -2.89 -2.49 -12.35
C ASP A 164 -3.38 -1.04 -12.48
N ASN A 165 -4.66 -0.85 -12.84
CA ASN A 165 -5.27 0.47 -12.98
C ASN A 165 -6.01 0.93 -11.70
N HIS A 166 -5.59 0.49 -10.51
CA HIS A 166 -6.28 0.85 -9.29
C HIS A 166 -6.23 2.38 -9.04
N PRO A 167 -7.33 3.04 -8.66
CA PRO A 167 -7.38 4.51 -8.53
C PRO A 167 -6.37 5.11 -7.56
N LEU A 168 -5.88 4.32 -6.59
CA LEU A 168 -4.86 4.76 -5.63
C LEU A 168 -3.44 4.83 -6.23
N ALA A 169 -3.17 4.13 -7.33
CA ALA A 169 -1.89 4.18 -8.03
C ALA A 169 -1.86 5.28 -9.11
N ALA A 170 -3.03 5.77 -9.53
CA ALA A 170 -3.16 6.73 -10.63
C ALA A 170 -2.29 8.00 -10.53
N PRO A 171 -2.07 8.63 -9.36
CA PRO A 171 -1.22 9.82 -9.26
C PRO A 171 0.23 9.61 -9.73
N TRP A 172 0.71 8.37 -9.72
CA TRP A 172 2.07 8.01 -10.13
C TRP A 172 2.20 7.70 -11.62
N GLY A 173 1.09 7.61 -12.36
CA GLY A 173 1.08 7.15 -13.75
C GLY A 173 1.47 5.67 -13.88
N ARG A 174 1.98 5.28 -15.06
CA ARG A 174 2.35 3.87 -15.33
C ARG A 174 3.68 3.47 -14.71
N SER A 175 4.65 4.39 -14.67
CA SER A 175 5.98 4.17 -14.14
C SER A 175 6.60 5.51 -13.73
N VAL A 176 7.33 5.52 -12.61
CA VAL A 176 7.94 6.71 -12.04
C VAL A 176 9.30 6.39 -11.42
N ASP A 177 10.27 7.26 -11.67
CA ASP A 177 11.56 7.25 -10.98
C ASP A 177 11.49 8.10 -9.71
N LEU A 178 11.99 7.56 -8.62
CA LEU A 178 12.05 8.18 -7.30
C LEU A 178 13.42 7.95 -6.67
N VAL A 179 13.78 8.76 -5.68
CA VAL A 179 14.85 8.46 -4.74
C VAL A 179 14.16 8.06 -3.45
N GLU A 180 14.28 6.79 -3.05
CA GLU A 180 13.49 6.25 -1.93
C GLU A 180 14.12 4.97 -1.35
N GLU A 181 13.99 4.77 -0.04
CA GLU A 181 14.27 3.48 0.59
C GLU A 181 13.09 2.52 0.40
N ILE A 182 13.35 1.32 -0.13
CA ILE A 182 12.30 0.32 -0.40
C ILE A 182 12.59 -0.99 0.34
N TYR A 183 11.61 -1.41 1.15
CA TYR A 183 11.64 -2.69 1.85
C TYR A 183 11.26 -3.86 0.95
N GLN A 184 11.89 -5.01 1.23
CA GLN A 184 11.40 -6.32 0.81
C GLN A 184 10.80 -7.05 2.02
N TYR A 185 9.94 -8.04 1.78
CA TYR A 185 9.12 -8.61 2.85
C TYR A 185 9.31 -10.11 3.06
N LYS A 186 9.18 -10.51 4.32
CA LYS A 186 8.80 -11.86 4.76
C LYS A 186 7.28 -11.92 4.95
N ARG A 187 6.73 -13.14 5.06
CA ARG A 187 5.31 -13.39 5.36
C ARG A 187 4.33 -12.60 4.47
N PHE A 188 4.62 -12.54 3.18
CA PHE A 188 3.76 -11.90 2.18
C PHE A 188 2.91 -12.96 1.48
N ASP A 189 1.58 -12.86 1.58
CA ASP A 189 0.65 -13.73 0.87
C ASP A 189 0.02 -13.01 -0.34
N PRO A 190 0.33 -13.41 -1.60
CA PRO A 190 -0.26 -12.79 -2.78
C PRO A 190 -1.77 -13.03 -2.92
N ALA A 191 -2.32 -14.05 -2.24
CA ALA A 191 -3.74 -14.34 -2.24
C ALA A 191 -4.55 -13.47 -1.26
N ALA A 192 -3.87 -12.77 -0.34
CA ALA A 192 -4.53 -11.94 0.68
C ALA A 192 -4.71 -10.47 0.26
N VAL A 193 -4.01 -10.01 -0.78
CA VAL A 193 -3.95 -8.59 -1.17
C VAL A 193 -4.04 -8.38 -2.67
N ARG A 194 -4.44 -7.17 -3.03
CA ARG A 194 -4.30 -6.64 -4.38
C ARG A 194 -3.11 -5.71 -4.44
N VAL A 195 -2.04 -6.12 -5.12
CA VAL A 195 -0.87 -5.26 -5.35
C VAL A 195 -1.19 -4.29 -6.47
N ILE A 196 -0.97 -3.00 -6.23
CA ILE A 196 -1.29 -1.92 -7.17
C ILE A 196 -0.03 -1.23 -7.71
N GLN A 197 1.08 -1.32 -6.98
CA GLN A 197 2.40 -0.84 -7.40
C GLN A 197 3.49 -1.82 -7.00
N SER A 198 4.52 -1.93 -7.83
CA SER A 198 5.67 -2.84 -7.63
C SER A 198 6.95 -2.19 -8.19
N LEU A 199 8.12 -2.65 -7.75
CA LEU A 199 9.38 -2.22 -8.37
C LEU A 199 9.46 -2.64 -9.84
N ASP A 200 10.08 -1.81 -10.67
CA ASP A 200 10.36 -2.05 -12.07
C ASP A 200 11.87 -2.14 -12.30
N PHE A 201 12.38 -3.37 -12.39
CA PHE A 201 13.80 -3.63 -12.54
C PHE A 201 14.36 -3.32 -13.94
N SER A 202 13.53 -3.01 -14.95
CA SER A 202 13.95 -2.88 -16.36
C SER A 202 14.98 -1.76 -16.60
N GLY A 203 15.10 -0.78 -15.68
CA GLY A 203 16.11 0.28 -15.74
C GLY A 203 16.90 0.48 -14.45
N MET A 204 16.91 -0.52 -13.57
CA MET A 204 17.57 -0.42 -12.26
C MET A 204 18.87 -1.25 -12.25
N PRO A 205 19.97 -0.72 -11.68
CA PRO A 205 21.20 -1.50 -11.52
C PRO A 205 21.03 -2.60 -10.47
N LEU A 206 20.38 -2.29 -9.35
CA LEU A 206 20.08 -3.26 -8.30
C LEU A 206 18.74 -3.94 -8.57
N LYS A 207 18.78 -5.25 -8.80
CA LYS A 207 17.63 -6.09 -9.13
C LYS A 207 17.47 -7.24 -8.13
N ARG A 208 16.31 -7.88 -8.17
CA ARG A 208 16.06 -9.18 -7.54
C ARG A 208 15.43 -10.15 -8.55
N PRO A 209 15.65 -11.46 -8.40
CA PRO A 209 15.04 -12.48 -9.26
C PRO A 209 13.57 -12.73 -8.91
N TYR A 210 12.97 -11.91 -8.05
CA TYR A 210 11.59 -11.98 -7.58
C TYR A 210 11.00 -10.56 -7.49
N ALA A 211 9.69 -10.45 -7.62
CA ALA A 211 8.98 -9.19 -7.51
C ALA A 211 9.01 -8.62 -6.08
N VAL A 212 8.95 -7.29 -5.99
CA VAL A 212 8.89 -6.53 -4.74
C VAL A 212 7.72 -5.54 -4.82
N PRO A 213 6.56 -5.90 -4.23
CA PRO A 213 5.42 -4.99 -4.12
C PRO A 213 5.80 -3.70 -3.40
N VAL A 214 5.26 -2.58 -3.87
CA VAL A 214 5.48 -1.25 -3.27
C VAL A 214 4.21 -0.76 -2.58
N SER A 215 3.04 -0.98 -3.18
CA SER A 215 1.78 -0.59 -2.56
C SER A 215 0.70 -1.63 -2.84
N TRP A 216 -0.16 -1.87 -1.87
CA TRP A 216 -1.27 -2.81 -1.99
C TRP A 216 -2.49 -2.37 -1.19
N VAL A 217 -3.62 -2.97 -1.55
CA VAL A 217 -4.89 -2.82 -0.84
C VAL A 217 -5.44 -4.17 -0.41
N ARG A 218 -6.25 -4.16 0.64
CA ARG A 218 -6.87 -5.36 1.20
C ARG A 218 -8.23 -5.05 1.83
N SER A 219 -9.16 -6.00 1.71
CA SER A 219 -10.33 -6.05 2.57
C SER A 219 -10.06 -6.89 3.82
N VAL A 220 -10.46 -6.39 4.99
CA VAL A 220 -10.44 -7.13 6.26
C VAL A 220 -11.85 -7.05 6.84
N GLY A 221 -12.62 -8.13 6.72
CA GLY A 221 -14.07 -8.07 6.89
C GLY A 221 -14.69 -7.05 5.93
N ALA A 222 -15.50 -6.13 6.45
CA ALA A 222 -16.04 -4.98 5.72
C ALA A 222 -15.10 -3.76 5.69
N GLY A 223 -13.95 -3.83 6.37
CA GLY A 223 -12.95 -2.76 6.41
C GLY A 223 -11.99 -2.81 5.24
N ARG A 224 -11.26 -1.71 5.07
CA ARG A 224 -10.30 -1.51 3.99
C ARG A 224 -8.97 -1.06 4.54
N LEU A 225 -7.92 -1.72 4.06
CA LEU A 225 -6.53 -1.45 4.38
C LEU A 225 -5.78 -1.05 3.12
N PHE A 226 -5.01 0.03 3.21
CA PHE A 226 -4.02 0.42 2.21
C PHE A 226 -2.63 0.39 2.85
N PHE A 227 -1.63 -0.09 2.11
CA PHE A 227 -0.24 0.04 2.51
C PHE A 227 0.58 0.60 1.34
N THR A 228 1.57 1.44 1.65
CA THR A 228 2.62 1.83 0.72
C THR A 228 3.98 1.84 1.40
N ASN A 229 5.00 1.35 0.69
CA ASN A 229 6.41 1.33 1.09
C ASN A 229 7.06 2.72 0.93
N LEU A 230 6.37 3.67 0.29
CA LEU A 230 6.86 5.03 0.08
C LEU A 230 6.72 5.87 1.37
N GLY A 231 7.58 6.88 1.50
CA GLY A 231 7.51 7.86 2.59
C GLY A 231 8.75 7.93 3.48
N HIS A 232 9.82 7.20 3.17
CA HIS A 232 11.10 7.29 3.90
C HIS A 232 11.75 8.66 3.73
N ASN A 233 11.77 9.17 2.49
CA ASN A 233 12.37 10.45 2.20
C ASN A 233 11.40 11.62 2.42
N GLU A 234 11.90 12.71 3.01
CA GLU A 234 11.13 13.94 3.19
C GLU A 234 10.67 14.54 1.85
N THR A 235 11.44 14.34 0.78
CA THR A 235 11.05 14.75 -0.58
C THR A 235 9.80 14.04 -1.08
N THR A 236 9.54 12.80 -0.63
CA THR A 236 8.30 12.07 -0.94
C THR A 236 7.10 12.77 -0.30
N TRP A 237 7.23 13.28 0.92
CA TRP A 237 6.18 14.04 1.60
C TRP A 237 5.89 15.41 0.95
N ALA A 238 6.87 15.99 0.25
CA ALA A 238 6.71 17.21 -0.53
C ALA A 238 6.12 16.96 -1.93
N ASP A 239 6.06 15.71 -2.41
CA ASP A 239 5.57 15.37 -3.74
C ASP A 239 4.03 15.46 -3.80
N PRO A 240 3.45 16.29 -4.70
CA PRO A 240 2.00 16.39 -4.83
C PRO A 240 1.31 15.06 -5.20
N ARG A 241 2.02 14.13 -5.87
CA ARG A 241 1.49 12.81 -6.23
C ARG A 241 1.33 11.91 -5.01
N PHE A 242 2.29 11.97 -4.07
CA PHE A 242 2.19 11.26 -2.80
C PHE A 242 1.06 11.86 -1.94
N ALA A 243 0.99 13.18 -1.84
CA ALA A 243 -0.13 13.86 -1.17
C ALA A 243 -1.49 13.43 -1.74
N GLU A 244 -1.62 13.38 -3.07
CA GLU A 244 -2.84 12.91 -3.72
C GLU A 244 -3.13 11.43 -3.43
N GLN A 245 -2.12 10.55 -3.45
CA GLN A 245 -2.28 9.14 -3.09
C GLN A 245 -2.77 8.98 -1.65
N ILE A 246 -2.24 9.75 -0.70
CA ILE A 246 -2.69 9.73 0.70
C ILE A 246 -4.16 10.15 0.80
N VAL A 247 -4.56 11.25 0.15
CA VAL A 247 -5.98 11.68 0.13
C VAL A 247 -6.87 10.58 -0.43
N ARG A 248 -6.48 9.98 -1.55
CA ARG A 248 -7.25 8.89 -2.18
C ARG A 248 -7.32 7.67 -1.27
N ALA A 249 -6.22 7.30 -0.61
CA ALA A 249 -6.15 6.17 0.30
C ALA A 249 -7.06 6.37 1.52
N VAL A 250 -6.97 7.52 2.19
CA VAL A 250 -7.82 7.86 3.35
C VAL A 250 -9.29 7.85 2.97
N ARG A 251 -9.66 8.44 1.82
CA ARG A 251 -11.06 8.38 1.33
C ARG A 251 -11.49 6.96 1.01
N TRP A 252 -10.63 6.16 0.38
CA TRP A 252 -10.95 4.80 -0.02
C TRP A 252 -11.12 3.87 1.18
N THR A 253 -10.24 3.96 2.19
CA THR A 253 -10.32 3.16 3.42
C THR A 253 -11.51 3.56 4.29
N ALA A 254 -11.93 4.83 4.23
CA ALA A 254 -13.14 5.35 4.88
C ALA A 254 -14.43 5.13 4.07
N TRP A 255 -14.42 4.31 3.00
CA TRP A 255 -15.58 4.05 2.12
C TRP A 255 -16.17 5.28 1.41
N ARG A 256 -15.38 6.33 1.23
CA ARG A 256 -15.74 7.60 0.55
C ARG A 256 -15.13 7.71 -0.86
N ALA A 257 -14.55 6.62 -1.34
CA ALA A 257 -14.09 6.43 -2.71
C ALA A 257 -14.22 4.96 -3.17
N ARG A 258 -14.33 4.76 -4.48
CA ARG A 258 -14.40 3.43 -5.11
C ARG A 258 -13.00 2.89 -5.42
N GLY A 259 -12.89 1.57 -5.48
CA GLY A 259 -11.66 0.83 -5.83
C GLY A 259 -11.81 -0.63 -5.40
N ASP A 260 -11.43 -1.56 -6.27
CA ASP A 260 -11.53 -2.99 -6.02
C ASP A 260 -10.39 -3.47 -5.11
N ALA A 261 -10.75 -4.19 -4.04
CA ALA A 261 -9.80 -4.80 -3.12
C ALA A 261 -9.57 -6.29 -3.40
N THR A 262 -10.26 -6.87 -4.39
CA THR A 262 -10.11 -8.29 -4.74
C THR A 262 -8.65 -8.59 -5.06
N PRO A 263 -8.03 -9.58 -4.37
CA PRO A 263 -6.67 -9.98 -4.63
C PRO A 263 -6.41 -10.27 -6.12
N ASN A 264 -5.23 -9.89 -6.61
CA ASN A 264 -4.82 -10.05 -8.01
C ASN A 264 -3.61 -10.99 -8.17
N PRO A 265 -3.70 -12.26 -7.68
CA PRO A 265 -2.54 -13.17 -7.65
C PRO A 265 -1.98 -13.44 -9.05
N ARG A 266 -2.82 -13.42 -10.09
CA ARG A 266 -2.38 -13.56 -11.48
C ARG A 266 -1.46 -12.43 -11.95
N GLU A 267 -1.77 -11.18 -11.64
CA GLU A 267 -0.93 -10.04 -12.02
C GLU A 267 0.36 -10.00 -11.19
N GLN A 268 0.28 -10.37 -9.91
CA GLN A 268 1.45 -10.56 -9.06
C GLN A 268 2.37 -11.68 -9.59
N ALA A 269 1.80 -12.79 -10.04
CA ALA A 269 2.53 -13.90 -10.62
C ALA A 269 3.23 -13.52 -11.94
N ARG A 270 2.56 -12.74 -12.80
CA ARG A 270 3.21 -12.14 -13.98
C ARG A 270 4.39 -11.26 -13.59
N ASP A 271 4.27 -10.52 -12.50
CA ASP A 271 5.37 -9.68 -12.02
C ASP A 271 6.54 -10.48 -11.48
N GLN A 272 6.30 -11.63 -10.86
CA GLN A 272 7.36 -12.58 -10.48
C GLN A 272 8.15 -13.05 -11.71
N VAL A 273 7.45 -13.49 -12.75
CA VAL A 273 8.07 -13.92 -14.02
C VAL A 273 8.84 -12.77 -14.66
N ARG A 274 8.27 -11.56 -14.68
CA ARG A 274 8.93 -10.35 -15.17
C ARG A 274 10.23 -10.07 -14.42
N ALA A 275 10.21 -10.12 -13.09
CA ALA A 275 11.40 -9.88 -12.27
C ALA A 275 12.50 -10.91 -12.54
N LEU A 276 12.13 -12.20 -12.60
CA LEU A 276 13.06 -13.29 -12.91
C LEU A 276 13.76 -13.10 -14.26
N LEU A 277 12.98 -12.82 -15.32
CA LEU A 277 13.50 -12.62 -16.68
C LEU A 277 14.35 -11.34 -16.78
N THR A 278 13.94 -10.26 -16.10
CA THR A 278 14.68 -8.99 -16.07
C THR A 278 16.01 -9.12 -15.31
N TYR A 279 16.03 -9.94 -14.25
CA TYR A 279 17.24 -10.30 -13.53
C TYR A 279 18.17 -11.17 -14.40
N ALA A 280 17.61 -12.06 -15.22
CA ALA A 280 18.36 -12.88 -16.19
C ALA A 280 18.91 -12.12 -17.41
N GLY A 281 18.54 -10.84 -17.59
CA GLY A 281 18.98 -10.02 -18.72
C GLY A 281 18.29 -10.34 -20.05
N GLU A 282 17.09 -10.91 -20.02
CA GLU A 282 16.32 -11.23 -21.23
C GLU A 282 15.81 -9.94 -21.92
N ALA A 283 15.87 -9.87 -23.25
CA ALA A 283 15.44 -8.70 -24.01
C ALA A 283 13.91 -8.60 -24.20
N ASP A 284 13.22 -9.74 -24.34
CA ASP A 284 11.79 -9.81 -24.69
C ASP A 284 10.86 -10.05 -23.49
N VAL A 285 11.17 -9.48 -22.33
CA VAL A 285 10.49 -9.77 -21.06
C VAL A 285 8.98 -9.62 -21.16
N GLU A 286 8.47 -8.48 -21.64
CA GLU A 286 7.02 -8.24 -21.70
C GLU A 286 6.32 -9.18 -22.70
N ALA A 287 6.96 -9.49 -23.83
CA ALA A 287 6.42 -10.43 -24.80
C ALA A 287 6.34 -11.85 -24.23
N ARG A 288 7.35 -12.29 -23.47
CA ARG A 288 7.35 -13.59 -22.76
C ARG A 288 6.24 -13.65 -21.70
N VAL A 289 6.15 -12.64 -20.84
CA VAL A 289 5.11 -12.57 -19.79
C VAL A 289 3.70 -12.57 -20.40
N ALA A 290 3.49 -11.86 -21.50
CA ALA A 290 2.20 -11.81 -22.19
C ALA A 290 1.78 -13.14 -22.85
N ARG A 291 2.74 -13.99 -23.24
CA ARG A 291 2.48 -15.31 -23.85
C ARG A 291 2.01 -16.36 -22.85
N VAL A 292 2.26 -16.17 -21.55
CA VAL A 292 1.83 -17.11 -20.51
C VAL A 292 0.30 -17.12 -20.39
N LYS A 293 -0.31 -18.22 -20.86
CA LYS A 293 -1.77 -18.45 -20.80
C LYS A 293 -2.20 -19.42 -19.70
N ASP A 294 -1.34 -20.37 -19.35
CA ASP A 294 -1.60 -21.39 -18.34
C ASP A 294 -1.52 -20.75 -16.94
N GLU A 295 -2.69 -20.55 -16.32
CA GLU A 295 -2.81 -19.89 -15.03
C GLU A 295 -2.33 -20.78 -13.87
N ALA A 296 -2.57 -22.08 -13.94
CA ALA A 296 -2.11 -23.01 -12.91
C ALA A 296 -0.58 -23.05 -12.87
N TRP A 297 0.05 -23.16 -14.04
CA TRP A 297 1.50 -23.07 -14.17
C TRP A 297 2.05 -21.72 -13.68
N LEU A 298 1.41 -20.61 -14.07
CA LEU A 298 1.85 -19.27 -13.69
C LEU A 298 1.84 -19.06 -12.18
N LEU A 299 0.79 -19.50 -11.50
CA LEU A 299 0.68 -19.38 -10.03
C LEU A 299 1.70 -20.27 -9.31
N ASP A 300 1.90 -21.50 -9.79
CA ASP A 300 2.90 -22.42 -9.23
C ASP A 300 4.33 -21.88 -9.38
N VAL A 301 4.72 -21.49 -10.59
CA VAL A 301 6.07 -20.98 -10.85
C VAL A 301 6.31 -19.68 -10.10
N ALA A 302 5.31 -18.81 -9.96
CA ALA A 302 5.42 -17.58 -9.18
C ALA A 302 5.69 -17.85 -7.69
N GLY A 303 5.09 -18.88 -7.12
CA GLY A 303 5.40 -19.32 -5.75
C GLY A 303 6.87 -19.75 -5.61
N ARG A 304 7.39 -20.51 -6.58
CA ARG A 304 8.79 -20.93 -6.62
C ARG A 304 9.77 -19.79 -6.86
N ILE A 305 9.41 -18.81 -7.70
CA ILE A 305 10.18 -17.57 -7.88
C ILE A 305 10.22 -16.78 -6.57
N ALA A 306 9.08 -16.60 -5.88
CA ALA A 306 9.02 -15.90 -4.61
C ALA A 306 9.90 -16.57 -3.55
N ALA A 307 9.96 -17.90 -3.52
CA ALA A 307 10.79 -18.69 -2.62
C ALA A 307 12.31 -18.47 -2.82
N LEU A 308 12.75 -17.94 -3.97
CA LEU A 308 14.14 -17.54 -4.17
C LEU A 308 14.61 -16.50 -3.15
N ARG A 309 13.69 -15.72 -2.56
CA ARG A 309 13.99 -14.75 -1.51
C ARG A 309 14.63 -15.38 -0.28
N GLU A 310 14.15 -16.56 0.13
CA GLU A 310 14.62 -17.25 1.34
C GLU A 310 16.03 -17.82 1.19
N VAL A 311 16.50 -18.00 -0.04
CA VAL A 311 17.84 -18.51 -0.35
C VAL A 311 18.74 -17.45 -0.95
N TYR A 312 18.25 -16.23 -1.18
CA TYR A 312 19.04 -15.16 -1.77
C TYR A 312 20.16 -14.75 -0.81
N PRO A 313 21.42 -14.63 -1.29
CA PRO A 313 22.56 -14.30 -0.43
C PRO A 313 22.38 -12.90 0.17
N GLY A 314 22.39 -12.82 1.50
CA GLY A 314 22.20 -11.56 2.23
C GLY A 314 23.38 -10.60 2.14
N LYS A 315 24.57 -11.10 1.78
CA LYS A 315 25.79 -10.31 1.59
C LYS A 315 26.51 -10.72 0.30
N PRO A 316 27.29 -9.82 -0.33
CA PRO A 316 28.03 -10.13 -1.56
C PRO A 316 28.94 -11.37 -1.44
N GLU A 317 29.56 -11.55 -0.27
CA GLU A 317 30.50 -12.63 0.02
C GLU A 317 29.86 -13.95 0.49
N ALA A 318 28.54 -14.00 0.63
CA ALA A 318 27.86 -15.20 1.10
C ALA A 318 27.89 -16.32 0.05
N ASP A 319 27.90 -17.58 0.51
CA ASP A 319 27.76 -18.74 -0.38
C ASP A 319 26.46 -18.66 -1.19
N ARG A 320 26.60 -18.73 -2.51
CA ARG A 320 25.51 -18.62 -3.47
C ARG A 320 25.03 -19.96 -4.01
N THR A 321 25.67 -21.07 -3.66
CA THR A 321 25.43 -22.39 -4.28
C THR A 321 23.95 -22.78 -4.26
N ARG A 322 23.29 -22.64 -3.10
CA ARG A 322 21.86 -22.94 -2.93
C ARG A 322 20.97 -22.03 -3.76
N PHE A 323 21.30 -20.74 -3.83
CA PHE A 323 20.58 -19.76 -4.63
C PHE A 323 20.71 -20.08 -6.12
N GLU A 324 21.93 -20.26 -6.62
CA GLU A 324 22.19 -20.47 -8.05
C GLU A 324 21.51 -21.75 -8.56
N ALA A 325 21.52 -22.83 -7.76
CA ALA A 325 20.80 -24.07 -8.10
C ALA A 325 19.28 -23.85 -8.20
N ALA A 326 18.67 -23.19 -7.21
CA ALA A 326 17.23 -22.91 -7.21
C ALA A 326 16.83 -21.94 -8.34
N TYR A 327 17.62 -20.89 -8.54
CA TYR A 327 17.41 -19.89 -9.58
C TYR A 327 17.51 -20.50 -10.99
N ALA A 328 18.54 -21.30 -11.25
CA ALA A 328 18.74 -21.95 -12.54
C ALA A 328 17.58 -22.89 -12.89
N ALA A 329 17.11 -23.69 -11.94
CA ALA A 329 16.00 -24.62 -12.14
C ALA A 329 14.72 -23.89 -12.56
N VAL A 330 14.35 -22.82 -11.86
CA VAL A 330 13.15 -22.03 -12.17
C VAL A 330 13.30 -21.26 -13.48
N LEU A 331 14.48 -20.69 -13.75
CA LEU A 331 14.74 -19.94 -14.98
C LEU A 331 14.65 -20.80 -16.24
N VAL A 332 15.18 -22.03 -16.21
CA VAL A 332 15.09 -22.97 -17.35
C VAL A 332 13.63 -23.26 -17.68
N GLU A 333 12.80 -23.50 -16.67
CA GLU A 333 11.38 -23.76 -16.87
C GLU A 333 10.64 -22.54 -17.44
N VAL A 334 10.88 -21.35 -16.89
CA VAL A 334 10.25 -20.11 -17.39
C VAL A 334 10.67 -19.81 -18.83
N ARG A 335 11.92 -20.11 -19.21
CA ARG A 335 12.40 -19.91 -20.60
C ARG A 335 11.73 -20.84 -21.61
N ALA A 336 11.24 -22.00 -21.16
CA ALA A 336 10.59 -23.00 -22.01
C ALA A 336 9.10 -22.72 -22.27
N ARG A 337 8.51 -21.72 -21.61
CA ARG A 337 7.12 -21.27 -21.83
C ARG A 337 7.05 -20.05 -22.75
#